data_AF-A0A2K1KC79-F1
#
_entry.id   AF-A0A2K1KC79-F1
#
_cell.length_a   1.000
_cell.length_b   1.000
_cell.length_c   1.000
_cell.angle_alpha   90.00
_cell.angle_beta   90.00
_cell.angle_gamma   90.00
#
_symmetry.space_group_name_H-M   'P 1'
#
loop_
_entity.id
_entity.type
_entity.pdbx_description
1 polymer ?
#
loop_
_entity_poly.entity_id
_entity_poly.type
_entity_poly.pdbx_seq_one_letter_code
_entity_poly.pdbx_strand_id
1 'polypeptide(L)'
;MPPRSELYREFETPDLARKTVKLKAFDKFENTTDALNAASYLVDSKLPKGLYKFLKKECQGETLAIADSKLGKVISDKLEINCQQCSRGGADEGLEGHDMAPMSLGLSHSLSRYKLKFSPDKVDTMIVQTIGLLDDLDKELNTYAMRVREWYGWHFPELAKIVQANVQYAKLVKLMGGRTNTADLDFSGILQEEVESEMKEAAVISMGTEVSNHDMLNIKSLCDQVIAL
;
A
#
# COMPACT_ATOMS: atom_id res chain seq x y z
N MET A 1 41.63 -30.10 -33.45
CA MET A 1 40.31 -30.01 -32.80
C MET A 1 40.18 -31.24 -31.92
N PRO A 2 40.11 -31.10 -30.59
CA PRO A 2 40.00 -32.25 -29.70
C PRO A 2 38.65 -32.96 -29.91
N PRO A 3 38.55 -34.27 -29.64
CA PRO A 3 37.32 -35.05 -29.81
C PRO A 3 36.20 -34.56 -28.87
N ARG A 4 34.94 -34.64 -29.32
CA ARG A 4 33.72 -34.20 -28.57
C ARG A 4 33.63 -34.72 -27.12
N SER A 5 34.30 -35.82 -26.80
CA SER A 5 34.30 -36.48 -25.50
C SER A 5 35.19 -35.81 -24.44
N GLU A 6 36.10 -34.90 -24.82
CA GLU A 6 37.04 -34.26 -23.88
C GLU A 6 36.74 -32.79 -23.60
N LEU A 7 35.79 -32.18 -24.33
CA LEU A 7 35.40 -30.78 -24.15
C LEU A 7 35.04 -30.46 -22.68
N TYR A 8 34.45 -31.41 -21.95
CA TYR A 8 34.03 -31.20 -20.57
C TYR A 8 35.18 -30.78 -19.63
N ARG A 9 36.41 -31.23 -19.91
CA ARG A 9 37.61 -30.91 -19.11
C ARG A 9 38.02 -29.44 -19.24
N GLU A 10 37.71 -28.81 -20.37
CA GLU A 10 37.96 -27.40 -20.61
C GLU A 10 36.93 -26.47 -19.93
N PHE A 11 35.83 -27.04 -19.39
CA PHE A 11 34.77 -26.33 -18.68
C PHE A 11 34.68 -26.70 -17.19
N GLU A 12 35.68 -27.38 -16.62
CA GLU A 12 35.69 -27.72 -15.18
C GLU A 12 35.96 -26.52 -14.29
N THR A 13 36.74 -25.54 -14.74
CA THR A 13 36.99 -24.29 -14.02
C THR A 13 36.61 -23.07 -14.85
N PRO A 14 36.10 -22.00 -14.22
CA PRO A 14 35.64 -20.81 -14.93
C PRO A 14 36.76 -20.11 -15.71
N ASP A 15 38.00 -20.17 -15.20
CA ASP A 15 39.18 -19.61 -15.86
C ASP A 15 39.56 -20.34 -17.16
N LEU A 16 39.34 -21.66 -17.24
CA LEU A 16 39.56 -22.45 -18.45
C LEU A 16 38.45 -22.18 -19.47
N ALA A 17 37.20 -22.09 -19.01
CA ALA A 17 36.06 -21.76 -19.85
C ALA A 17 36.22 -20.38 -20.51
N ARG A 18 36.65 -19.35 -19.78
CA ARG A 18 36.89 -17.98 -20.31
C ARG A 18 37.90 -17.94 -21.46
N LYS A 19 38.88 -18.86 -21.48
CA LYS A 19 39.87 -18.95 -22.56
C LYS A 19 39.27 -19.56 -23.83
N THR A 20 38.31 -20.47 -23.68
CA THR A 20 37.70 -21.22 -24.78
C THR A 20 36.46 -20.55 -25.36
N VAL A 21 35.67 -19.83 -24.54
CA VAL A 21 34.46 -19.14 -24.97
C VAL A 21 34.49 -17.64 -24.65
N LYS A 22 34.16 -16.83 -25.65
CA LYS A 22 33.98 -15.37 -25.54
C LYS A 22 32.49 -15.03 -25.64
N LEU A 23 32.05 -14.09 -24.81
CA LEU A 23 30.69 -13.54 -24.85
C LEU A 23 30.45 -12.84 -26.21
N LYS A 24 29.44 -13.29 -26.96
CA LYS A 24 29.09 -12.73 -28.29
C LYS A 24 28.19 -11.49 -28.18
N ALA A 25 27.13 -11.57 -27.38
CA ALA A 25 26.16 -10.49 -27.20
C ALA A 25 25.55 -10.55 -25.79
N PHE A 26 25.21 -9.38 -25.24
CA PHE A 26 24.58 -9.22 -23.93
C PHE A 26 23.49 -8.14 -23.99
N ASP A 27 22.34 -8.43 -23.42
CA ASP A 27 21.20 -7.50 -23.33
C ASP A 27 20.88 -7.26 -21.85
N LYS A 28 20.99 -6.00 -21.41
CA LYS A 28 20.80 -5.61 -20.02
C LYS A 28 19.37 -5.13 -19.81
N PHE A 29 18.74 -5.56 -18.72
CA PHE A 29 17.49 -4.95 -18.28
C PHE A 29 17.73 -3.54 -17.72
N GLU A 30 16.99 -2.56 -18.24
CA GLU A 30 17.04 -1.18 -17.74
C GLU A 30 16.20 -1.01 -16.46
N ASN A 31 15.06 -1.70 -16.34
CA ASN A 31 14.11 -1.55 -15.24
C ASN A 31 13.87 -2.85 -14.47
N THR A 32 13.67 -2.73 -13.15
CA THR A 32 13.31 -3.85 -12.26
C THR A 32 11.93 -4.45 -12.59
N THR A 33 11.00 -3.63 -13.08
CA THR A 33 9.65 -4.05 -13.50
C THR A 33 9.70 -4.97 -14.72
N ASP A 34 10.54 -4.62 -15.70
CA ASP A 34 10.72 -5.44 -16.90
C ASP A 34 11.41 -6.76 -16.56
N ALA A 35 12.39 -6.73 -15.65
CA ALA A 35 13.02 -7.93 -15.13
C ALA A 35 12.03 -8.84 -14.38
N LEU A 36 11.14 -8.28 -13.55
CA LEU A 36 10.11 -9.04 -12.84
C LEU A 36 9.09 -9.66 -13.80
N ASN A 37 8.65 -8.90 -14.81
CA ASN A 37 7.74 -9.40 -15.84
C ASN A 37 8.40 -10.55 -16.61
N ALA A 38 9.63 -10.37 -17.06
CA ALA A 38 10.39 -11.40 -17.76
C ALA A 38 10.57 -12.66 -16.89
N ALA A 39 10.95 -12.49 -15.61
CA ALA A 39 11.07 -13.60 -14.67
C ALA A 39 9.75 -14.34 -14.46
N SER A 40 8.63 -13.61 -14.37
CA SER A 40 7.29 -14.22 -14.25
C SER A 40 6.91 -15.01 -15.49
N TYR A 41 7.19 -14.49 -16.69
CA TYR A 41 6.98 -15.24 -17.93
C TYR A 41 7.86 -16.48 -18.02
N LEU A 42 9.13 -16.40 -17.58
CA LEU A 42 10.04 -17.54 -17.57
C LEU A 42 9.60 -18.63 -16.59
N VAL A 43 9.07 -18.27 -15.41
CA VAL A 43 8.47 -19.23 -14.46
C VAL A 43 7.28 -19.98 -15.07
N ASP A 44 6.50 -19.30 -15.92
CA ASP A 44 5.39 -19.90 -16.69
C ASP A 44 5.84 -20.59 -17.99
N SER A 45 7.15 -20.70 -18.26
CA SER A 45 7.73 -21.16 -19.53
C SER A 45 7.22 -20.41 -20.78
N LYS A 46 6.84 -19.14 -20.64
CA LYS A 46 6.41 -18.24 -21.72
C LYS A 46 7.58 -17.36 -22.19
N LEU A 47 7.57 -17.01 -23.46
CA LEU A 47 8.62 -16.18 -24.06
C LEU A 47 8.38 -14.67 -23.81
N PRO A 48 9.27 -13.95 -23.13
CA PRO A 48 9.16 -12.50 -22.97
C PRO A 48 9.54 -11.76 -24.27
N LYS A 49 8.93 -10.58 -24.49
CA LYS A 49 9.12 -9.78 -25.71
C LYS A 49 10.57 -9.33 -25.93
N GLY A 50 11.30 -9.02 -24.87
CA GLY A 50 12.72 -8.65 -24.94
C GLY A 50 13.56 -9.79 -25.50
N LEU A 51 13.40 -11.00 -24.94
CA LEU A 51 14.10 -12.20 -25.40
C LEU A 51 13.77 -12.55 -26.87
N TYR A 52 12.52 -12.37 -27.30
CA TYR A 52 12.14 -12.57 -28.71
C TYR A 52 12.92 -11.66 -29.66
N LYS A 53 13.03 -10.35 -29.33
CA LYS A 53 13.77 -9.38 -30.15
C LYS A 53 15.26 -9.69 -30.18
N PHE A 54 15.82 -10.09 -29.05
CA PHE A 54 17.23 -10.47 -28.92
C PHE A 54 17.57 -11.69 -29.78
N LEU A 55 16.80 -12.78 -29.65
CA LEU A 55 17.02 -14.01 -30.41
C LEU A 55 16.90 -13.81 -31.92
N LYS A 56 15.94 -12.98 -32.37
CA LYS A 56 15.76 -12.70 -33.81
C LYS A 56 16.94 -11.92 -34.42
N LYS A 57 17.62 -11.10 -33.62
CA LYS A 57 18.74 -10.27 -34.05
C LYS A 57 20.05 -11.06 -34.11
N GLU A 58 20.32 -11.91 -33.11
CA GLU A 58 21.65 -12.50 -32.90
C GLU A 58 21.79 -13.97 -33.34
N CYS A 59 20.69 -14.73 -33.44
CA CYS A 59 20.74 -16.21 -33.55
C CYS A 59 20.20 -16.78 -34.88
N GLN A 60 20.27 -16.05 -35.99
CA GLN A 60 19.83 -16.59 -37.29
C GLN A 60 20.79 -17.68 -37.79
N GLY A 61 20.32 -18.93 -37.82
CA GLY A 61 21.04 -20.08 -38.39
C GLY A 61 21.94 -20.87 -37.44
N GLU A 62 21.97 -20.54 -36.15
CA GLU A 62 22.78 -21.23 -35.12
C GLU A 62 21.94 -22.21 -34.29
N THR A 63 22.56 -23.26 -33.72
CA THR A 63 21.89 -24.17 -32.77
C THR A 63 21.98 -23.59 -31.35
N LEU A 64 20.84 -23.45 -30.67
CA LEU A 64 20.76 -22.76 -29.38
C LEU A 64 20.69 -23.76 -28.23
N ALA A 65 21.49 -23.56 -27.18
CA ALA A 65 21.49 -24.40 -25.99
C ALA A 65 20.61 -23.78 -24.89
N ILE A 66 19.57 -24.49 -24.42
CA ILE A 66 18.63 -24.02 -23.39
C ILE A 66 18.56 -25.05 -22.25
N ALA A 67 18.53 -24.58 -20.99
CA ALA A 67 18.41 -25.48 -19.84
C ALA A 67 16.99 -26.04 -19.66
N ASP A 68 15.95 -25.21 -19.86
CA ASP A 68 14.54 -25.62 -19.77
C ASP A 68 14.02 -26.19 -21.10
N SER A 69 13.69 -27.48 -21.07
CA SER A 69 13.09 -28.21 -22.19
C SER A 69 11.75 -27.63 -22.68
N LYS A 70 10.93 -27.04 -21.80
CA LYS A 70 9.62 -26.48 -22.18
C LYS A 70 9.80 -25.16 -22.91
N LEU A 71 10.64 -24.29 -22.37
CA LEU A 71 10.99 -23.02 -23.01
C LEU A 71 11.65 -23.25 -24.38
N GLY A 72 12.49 -24.28 -24.49
CA GLY A 72 13.11 -24.67 -25.77
C GLY A 72 12.10 -25.05 -26.84
N LYS A 73 11.04 -25.79 -26.49
CA LYS A 73 9.93 -26.09 -27.43
C LYS A 73 9.19 -24.82 -27.86
N VAL A 74 8.88 -23.93 -26.91
CA VAL A 74 8.21 -22.65 -27.23
C VAL A 74 9.06 -21.77 -28.15
N ILE A 75 10.38 -21.83 -28.02
CA ILE A 75 11.32 -21.11 -28.89
C ILE A 75 11.42 -21.77 -30.26
N SER A 76 11.54 -23.09 -30.35
CA SER A 76 11.57 -23.80 -31.63
C SER A 76 10.30 -23.55 -32.44
N ASP A 77 9.15 -23.55 -31.78
CA ASP A 77 7.85 -23.37 -32.44
C ASP A 77 7.63 -21.93 -32.94
N LYS A 78 8.23 -20.92 -32.28
CA LYS A 78 8.03 -19.49 -32.63
C LYS A 78 9.11 -18.88 -33.51
N LEU A 79 10.33 -19.40 -33.43
CA LEU A 79 11.51 -18.82 -34.10
C LEU A 79 12.17 -19.78 -35.09
N GLU A 80 11.69 -21.02 -35.19
CA GLU A 80 12.23 -22.06 -36.10
C GLU A 80 13.73 -22.35 -35.88
N ILE A 81 14.23 -22.15 -34.66
CA ILE A 81 15.63 -22.38 -34.28
C ILE A 81 15.77 -23.78 -33.66
N ASN A 82 16.81 -24.54 -34.07
CA ASN A 82 17.13 -25.84 -33.47
C ASN A 82 17.68 -25.64 -32.04
N CYS A 83 16.95 -26.14 -31.04
CA CYS A 83 17.30 -26.00 -29.63
C CYS A 83 17.78 -27.33 -29.04
N GLN A 84 18.96 -27.34 -28.42
CA GLN A 84 19.51 -28.48 -27.68
C GLN A 84 19.48 -28.22 -26.17
N GLN A 85 19.24 -29.27 -25.39
CA GLN A 85 19.22 -29.15 -23.93
C GLN A 85 20.64 -29.14 -23.37
N CYS A 86 20.99 -28.13 -22.60
CA CYS A 86 22.25 -28.08 -21.86
C CYS A 86 22.00 -27.88 -20.37
N SER A 87 22.44 -28.83 -19.55
CA SER A 87 22.25 -28.85 -18.10
C SER A 87 23.37 -28.19 -17.29
N ARG A 88 24.44 -27.72 -17.96
CA ARG A 88 25.54 -26.98 -17.31
C ARG A 88 25.58 -25.55 -17.85
N GLY A 89 24.99 -24.63 -17.09
CA GLY A 89 25.12 -23.20 -17.34
C GLY A 89 26.53 -22.73 -16.99
N GLY A 90 27.19 -22.04 -17.91
CA GLY A 90 28.45 -21.36 -17.62
C GLY A 90 28.25 -20.40 -16.46
N ALA A 91 29.18 -20.45 -15.49
CA ALA A 91 29.13 -19.62 -14.30
C ALA A 91 29.09 -18.13 -14.66
N ASP A 92 28.28 -17.40 -13.90
CA ASP A 92 27.89 -15.98 -14.02
C ASP A 92 29.05 -14.97 -13.89
N GLU A 93 30.29 -15.46 -13.92
CA GLU A 93 31.47 -14.70 -13.58
C GLU A 93 31.87 -13.72 -14.70
N GLY A 94 31.25 -13.72 -15.88
CA GLY A 94 31.56 -12.79 -16.97
C GLY A 94 31.05 -11.34 -16.78
N LEU A 95 30.27 -11.08 -15.72
CA LEU A 95 29.62 -9.79 -15.46
C LEU A 95 30.21 -9.13 -14.19
N GLU A 96 31.53 -8.94 -14.14
CA GLU A 96 32.27 -8.29 -13.03
C GLU A 96 32.03 -6.77 -12.93
N GLY A 97 30.84 -6.28 -13.23
CA GLY A 97 30.57 -4.85 -13.38
C GLY A 97 29.75 -4.18 -12.27
N HIS A 98 28.83 -4.87 -11.59
CA HIS A 98 27.93 -4.24 -10.62
C HIS A 98 27.27 -5.30 -9.73
N ASP A 99 27.06 -4.94 -8.47
CA ASP A 99 26.43 -5.74 -7.41
C ASP A 99 25.17 -6.52 -7.88
N MET A 100 25.36 -7.75 -8.36
CA MET A 100 24.27 -8.67 -8.76
C MET A 100 23.47 -9.17 -7.55
N ALA A 101 24.09 -9.21 -6.37
CA ALA A 101 23.47 -9.64 -5.12
C ALA A 101 22.23 -8.80 -4.71
N PRO A 102 22.30 -7.46 -4.61
CA PRO A 102 21.13 -6.63 -4.31
C PRO A 102 20.08 -6.66 -5.44
N MET A 103 20.50 -6.81 -6.70
CA MET A 103 19.55 -6.95 -7.82
C MET A 103 18.76 -8.26 -7.73
N SER A 104 19.44 -9.38 -7.47
CA SER A 104 18.83 -10.69 -7.24
C SER A 104 17.92 -10.68 -6.00
N LEU A 105 18.34 -10.01 -4.93
CA LEU A 105 17.53 -9.84 -3.72
C LEU A 105 16.26 -9.01 -3.99
N GLY A 106 16.37 -7.90 -4.71
CA GLY A 106 15.23 -7.06 -5.08
C GLY A 106 14.22 -7.81 -5.98
N LEU A 107 14.72 -8.59 -6.94
CA LEU A 107 13.91 -9.45 -7.79
C LEU A 107 13.22 -10.57 -7.00
N SER A 108 13.93 -11.25 -6.11
CA SER A 108 13.35 -12.34 -5.31
C SER A 108 12.25 -11.83 -4.36
N HIS A 109 12.46 -10.68 -3.72
CA HIS A 109 11.45 -10.03 -2.89
C HIS A 109 10.22 -9.62 -3.70
N SER A 110 10.43 -9.01 -4.85
CA SER A 110 9.33 -8.53 -5.69
C SER A 110 8.54 -9.69 -6.32
N LEU A 111 9.20 -10.76 -6.76
CA LEU A 111 8.57 -11.98 -7.25
C LEU A 111 7.78 -12.69 -6.14
N SER A 112 8.35 -12.78 -4.93
CA SER A 112 7.67 -13.34 -3.75
C SER A 112 6.43 -12.50 -3.40
N ARG A 113 6.54 -11.16 -3.41
CA ARG A 113 5.38 -10.28 -3.22
C ARG A 113 4.35 -10.47 -4.32
N TYR A 114 4.74 -10.62 -5.59
CA TYR A 114 3.78 -10.86 -6.68
C TYR A 114 2.97 -12.14 -6.47
N LYS A 115 3.62 -13.24 -6.06
CA LYS A 115 2.92 -14.48 -5.71
C LYS A 115 2.09 -14.37 -4.43
N LEU A 116 2.59 -13.69 -3.40
CA LEU A 116 1.94 -13.57 -2.08
C LEU A 116 0.89 -12.46 -2.00
N LYS A 117 0.84 -11.51 -2.95
CA LYS A 117 -0.17 -10.44 -3.01
C LYS A 117 -1.60 -10.96 -3.15
N PHE A 118 -1.76 -12.23 -3.54
CA PHE A 118 -3.04 -12.93 -3.59
C PHE A 118 -3.29 -13.84 -2.39
N SER A 119 -2.50 -13.75 -1.30
CA SER A 119 -2.80 -14.50 -0.07
C SER A 119 -3.96 -13.82 0.67
N PRO A 120 -5.09 -14.52 0.89
CA PRO A 120 -6.24 -13.97 1.61
C PRO A 120 -5.90 -13.53 3.05
N ASP A 121 -4.89 -14.14 3.68
CA ASP A 121 -4.50 -13.88 5.08
C ASP A 121 -4.12 -12.42 5.37
N LYS A 122 -3.58 -11.69 4.37
CA LYS A 122 -3.21 -10.27 4.54
C LYS A 122 -4.41 -9.34 4.51
N VAL A 123 -5.47 -9.70 3.80
CA VAL A 123 -6.71 -8.92 3.76
C VAL A 123 -7.42 -9.02 5.11
N ASP A 124 -7.46 -10.22 5.69
CA ASP A 124 -8.12 -10.48 6.98
C ASP A 124 -7.48 -9.70 8.13
N THR A 125 -6.15 -9.54 8.12
CA THR A 125 -5.44 -8.74 9.14
C THR A 125 -5.84 -7.26 9.07
N MET A 126 -6.00 -6.69 7.86
CA MET A 126 -6.44 -5.30 7.70
C MET A 126 -7.90 -5.11 8.15
N ILE A 127 -8.76 -6.10 7.92
CA ILE A 127 -10.15 -6.06 8.37
C ILE A 127 -10.21 -6.03 9.90
N VAL A 128 -9.47 -6.93 10.58
CA VAL A 128 -9.42 -6.96 12.05
C VAL A 128 -8.87 -5.63 12.61
N GLN A 129 -7.82 -5.08 12.00
CA GLN A 129 -7.28 -3.78 12.39
C GLN A 129 -8.29 -2.64 12.18
N THR A 130 -9.04 -2.66 11.09
CA THR A 130 -10.04 -1.62 10.79
C THR A 130 -11.21 -1.67 11.77
N ILE A 131 -11.69 -2.87 12.13
CA ILE A 131 -12.73 -3.05 13.15
C ILE A 131 -12.24 -2.54 14.51
N GLY A 132 -11.01 -2.92 14.90
CA GLY A 132 -10.42 -2.43 16.15
C GLY A 132 -10.28 -0.90 16.20
N LEU A 133 -9.86 -0.28 15.09
CA LEU A 133 -9.79 1.18 14.99
C LEU A 133 -11.17 1.84 15.09
N LEU A 134 -12.21 1.23 14.53
CA LEU A 134 -13.57 1.75 14.63
C LEU A 134 -14.08 1.73 16.08
N ASP A 135 -13.84 0.62 16.80
CA ASP A 135 -14.21 0.51 18.22
C ASP A 135 -13.46 1.52 19.10
N ASP A 136 -12.19 1.78 18.79
CA ASP A 136 -11.38 2.75 19.54
C ASP A 136 -11.79 4.19 19.25
N LEU A 137 -12.13 4.51 17.98
CA LEU A 137 -12.70 5.81 17.62
C LEU A 137 -14.02 6.08 18.36
N ASP A 138 -14.91 5.09 18.49
CA ASP A 138 -16.16 5.25 19.23
C ASP A 138 -15.94 5.54 20.72
N LYS A 139 -14.92 4.91 21.35
CA LYS A 139 -14.56 5.20 22.75
C LYS A 139 -13.98 6.60 22.91
N GLU A 140 -13.09 7.01 22.00
CA GLU A 140 -12.48 8.33 22.01
C GLU A 140 -13.52 9.43 21.77
N LEU A 141 -14.41 9.25 20.79
CA LEU A 141 -15.50 10.18 20.49
C LEU A 141 -16.38 10.39 21.73
N ASN A 142 -16.77 9.31 22.42
CA ASN A 142 -17.53 9.41 23.66
C ASN A 142 -16.76 10.15 24.75
N THR A 143 -15.47 9.87 24.91
CA THR A 143 -14.63 10.56 25.90
C THR A 143 -14.54 12.06 25.62
N TYR A 144 -14.29 12.44 24.37
CA TYR A 144 -14.24 13.86 23.98
C TYR A 144 -15.60 14.54 24.11
N ALA A 145 -16.68 13.87 23.72
CA ALA A 145 -18.03 14.41 23.88
C ALA A 145 -18.41 14.65 25.35
N MET A 146 -18.07 13.70 26.23
CA MET A 146 -18.26 13.88 27.67
C MET A 146 -17.42 15.04 28.19
N ARG A 147 -16.19 15.22 27.69
CA ARG A 147 -15.35 16.35 28.05
C ARG A 147 -15.92 17.69 27.61
N VAL A 148 -16.48 17.78 26.40
CA VAL A 148 -17.18 18.98 25.90
C VAL A 148 -18.37 19.31 26.80
N ARG A 149 -19.15 18.29 27.21
CA ARG A 149 -20.30 18.48 28.11
C ARG A 149 -19.91 18.97 29.50
N GLU A 150 -18.87 18.41 30.08
CA GLU A 150 -18.35 18.89 31.37
C GLU A 150 -17.87 20.34 31.27
N TRP A 151 -17.12 20.66 30.22
CA TRP A 151 -16.51 21.97 30.08
C TRP A 151 -17.55 23.07 29.78
N TYR A 152 -18.46 22.81 28.85
CA TYR A 152 -19.55 23.74 28.54
C TYR A 152 -20.65 23.73 29.61
N GLY A 153 -20.78 22.65 30.38
CA GLY A 153 -21.70 22.55 31.51
C GLY A 153 -21.46 23.59 32.61
N TRP A 154 -20.25 24.13 32.74
CA TRP A 154 -20.00 25.30 33.60
C TRP A 154 -20.73 26.56 33.12
N HIS A 155 -20.90 26.70 31.80
CA HIS A 155 -21.61 27.82 31.19
C HIS A 155 -23.12 27.60 31.09
N PHE A 156 -23.52 26.38 30.73
CA PHE A 156 -24.92 26.02 30.51
C PHE A 156 -25.18 24.57 30.95
N PRO A 157 -25.32 24.32 32.27
CA PRO A 157 -25.44 22.96 32.82
C PRO A 157 -26.73 22.25 32.38
N GLU A 158 -27.82 22.98 32.18
CA GLU A 158 -29.13 22.43 31.83
C GLU A 158 -29.13 21.81 30.42
N LEU A 159 -28.28 22.31 29.52
CA LEU A 159 -28.19 21.83 28.14
C LEU A 159 -27.82 20.34 28.05
N ALA A 160 -26.98 19.85 28.96
CA ALA A 160 -26.56 18.44 28.96
C ALA A 160 -27.73 17.48 29.24
N LYS A 161 -28.77 17.95 29.94
CA LYS A 161 -29.99 17.18 30.23
C LYS A 161 -30.97 17.20 29.05
N ILE A 162 -31.05 18.33 28.34
CA ILE A 162 -31.94 18.54 27.20
C ILE A 162 -31.43 17.76 25.97
N VAL A 163 -30.12 17.84 25.67
CA VAL A 163 -29.53 17.21 24.46
C VAL A 163 -28.63 16.03 24.82
N GLN A 164 -29.20 14.82 24.69
CA GLN A 164 -28.51 13.56 25.01
C GLN A 164 -27.56 13.05 23.92
N ALA A 165 -27.71 13.48 22.66
CA ALA A 165 -26.82 13.08 21.58
C ALA A 165 -25.53 13.90 21.55
N ASN A 166 -24.38 13.23 21.61
CA ASN A 166 -23.05 13.84 21.70
C ASN A 166 -22.72 14.77 20.53
N VAL A 167 -22.96 14.30 19.30
CA VAL A 167 -22.65 15.04 18.07
C VAL A 167 -23.57 16.26 17.91
N GLN A 168 -24.86 16.12 18.26
CA GLN A 168 -25.80 17.25 18.24
C GLN A 168 -25.41 18.30 19.28
N TYR A 169 -25.00 17.87 20.48
CA TYR A 169 -24.51 18.76 21.54
C TYR A 169 -23.30 19.58 21.06
N ALA A 170 -22.29 18.93 20.47
CA ALA A 170 -21.11 19.63 19.95
C ALA A 170 -21.46 20.64 18.83
N LYS A 171 -22.35 20.27 17.90
CA LYS A 171 -22.82 21.17 16.83
C LYS A 171 -23.55 22.38 17.40
N LEU A 172 -24.39 22.16 18.41
CA LEU A 172 -25.15 23.21 19.07
C LEU A 172 -24.24 24.20 19.81
N VAL A 173 -23.32 23.69 20.62
CA VAL A 173 -22.35 24.52 21.38
C VAL A 173 -21.50 25.36 20.43
N LYS A 174 -21.09 24.79 19.28
CA LYS A 174 -20.35 25.52 18.26
C LYS A 174 -21.14 26.69 17.68
N LEU A 175 -22.41 26.46 17.33
CA LEU A 175 -23.29 27.47 16.73
C LEU A 175 -23.67 28.55 17.74
N MET A 176 -24.09 28.14 18.94
CA MET A 176 -24.56 29.03 20.01
C MET A 176 -23.43 29.88 20.59
N GLY A 177 -22.31 29.27 20.97
CA GLY A 177 -21.28 29.94 21.76
C GLY A 177 -21.81 30.39 23.12
N GLY A 178 -22.02 31.70 23.30
CA GLY A 178 -22.53 32.26 24.54
C GLY A 178 -24.06 32.20 24.65
N ARG A 179 -24.59 32.05 25.87
CA ARG A 179 -26.05 32.02 26.12
C ARG A 179 -26.80 33.24 25.59
N THR A 180 -26.17 34.42 25.53
CA THR A 180 -26.80 35.64 25.01
C THR A 180 -27.26 35.52 23.56
N ASN A 181 -26.59 34.66 22.78
CA ASN A 181 -26.85 34.52 21.35
C ASN A 181 -27.97 33.49 21.07
N THR A 182 -28.51 32.85 22.11
CA THR A 182 -29.56 31.82 21.97
C THR A 182 -30.88 32.37 21.46
N ALA A 183 -31.19 33.63 21.76
CA ALA A 183 -32.43 34.28 21.34
C ALA A 183 -32.42 34.68 19.85
N ASP A 184 -31.26 35.06 19.33
CA ASP A 184 -31.09 35.59 17.97
C ASP A 184 -30.82 34.50 16.93
N LEU A 185 -30.41 33.30 17.35
CA LEU A 185 -30.04 32.19 16.48
C LEU A 185 -31.16 31.16 16.33
N ASP A 186 -31.25 30.58 15.14
CA ASP A 186 -32.16 29.50 14.79
C ASP A 186 -31.43 28.15 14.84
N PHE A 187 -32.00 27.17 15.54
CA PHE A 187 -31.43 25.84 15.72
C PHE A 187 -32.21 24.73 14.99
N SER A 188 -33.18 25.08 14.14
CA SER A 188 -34.07 24.16 13.41
C SER A 188 -33.36 23.12 12.54
N GLY A 189 -32.08 23.33 12.19
CA GLY A 189 -31.27 22.37 11.43
C GLY A 189 -30.55 21.31 12.28
N ILE A 190 -30.54 21.46 13.61
CA ILE A 190 -29.81 20.59 14.56
C ILE A 190 -30.77 19.91 15.54
N LEU A 191 -31.78 20.65 16.00
CA LEU A 191 -32.78 20.22 16.98
C LEU A 191 -34.20 20.28 16.40
N GLN A 192 -35.10 19.55 17.04
CA GLN A 192 -36.55 19.68 16.81
C GLN A 192 -37.08 20.92 17.53
N GLU A 193 -38.15 21.50 17.00
CA GLU A 193 -38.74 22.76 17.49
C GLU A 193 -39.15 22.71 18.97
N GLU A 194 -39.65 21.57 19.44
CA GLU A 194 -40.01 21.34 20.85
C GLU A 194 -38.79 21.45 21.78
N VAL A 195 -37.68 20.80 21.41
CA VAL A 195 -36.43 20.78 22.19
C VAL A 195 -35.72 22.13 22.12
N GLU A 196 -35.82 22.83 20.98
CA GLU A 196 -35.29 24.18 20.83
C GLU A 196 -36.01 25.19 21.75
N SER A 197 -37.33 25.11 21.86
CA SER A 197 -38.10 25.96 22.77
C SER A 197 -37.69 25.72 24.22
N GLU A 198 -37.61 24.45 24.64
CA GLU A 198 -37.15 24.08 26.00
C GLU A 198 -35.74 24.60 26.29
N MET A 199 -34.84 24.51 25.31
CA MET A 199 -33.47 25.01 25.41
C MET A 199 -33.42 26.54 25.53
N LYS A 200 -34.23 27.29 24.77
CA LYS A 200 -34.29 28.76 24.86
C LYS A 200 -34.84 29.22 26.20
N GLU A 201 -35.86 28.56 26.72
CA GLU A 201 -36.39 28.82 28.06
C GLU A 201 -35.33 28.54 29.13
N ALA A 202 -34.66 27.39 29.05
CA ALA A 202 -33.58 27.01 29.96
C ALA A 202 -32.40 27.99 29.92
N ALA A 203 -32.08 28.57 28.76
CA ALA A 203 -31.00 29.54 28.62
C ALA A 203 -31.25 30.84 29.41
N VAL A 204 -32.52 31.27 29.52
CA VAL A 204 -32.91 32.48 30.27
C VAL A 204 -32.83 32.27 31.78
N ILE A 205 -33.14 31.07 32.27
CA ILE A 205 -33.16 30.73 33.70
C ILE A 205 -31.87 30.02 34.17
N SER A 206 -30.89 29.83 33.28
CA SER A 206 -29.72 28.98 33.53
C SER A 206 -28.85 29.50 34.67
N MET A 207 -28.43 28.59 35.54
CA MET A 207 -27.56 28.90 36.68
C MET A 207 -26.05 28.89 36.34
N GLY A 208 -25.70 28.67 35.08
CA GLY A 208 -24.31 28.62 34.64
C GLY A 208 -23.57 29.96 34.73
N THR A 209 -22.25 29.89 34.79
CA THR A 209 -21.36 31.05 34.90
C THR A 209 -20.95 31.59 33.53
N GLU A 210 -20.68 32.88 33.42
CA GLU A 210 -20.08 33.43 32.20
C GLU A 210 -18.66 32.88 31.99
N VAL A 211 -18.35 32.53 30.75
CA VAL A 211 -17.07 31.96 30.35
C VAL A 211 -16.34 32.98 29.48
N SER A 212 -15.01 33.05 29.62
CA SER A 212 -14.21 34.00 28.86
C SER A 212 -14.25 33.68 27.35
N ASN A 213 -14.05 34.69 26.51
CA ASN A 213 -13.98 34.49 25.06
C ASN A 213 -12.84 33.53 24.66
N HIS A 214 -11.74 33.51 25.42
CA HIS A 214 -10.62 32.61 25.15
C HIS A 214 -11.00 31.15 25.41
N ASP A 215 -11.65 30.89 26.55
CA ASP A 215 -12.13 29.54 26.89
C ASP A 215 -13.23 29.07 25.93
N MET A 216 -14.10 29.98 25.50
CA MET A 216 -15.13 29.69 24.51
C MET A 216 -14.52 29.29 23.15
N LEU A 217 -13.43 29.91 22.72
CA LEU A 217 -12.72 29.50 21.51
C LEU A 217 -12.13 28.10 21.64
N ASN A 218 -11.57 27.77 22.80
CA ASN A 218 -11.03 26.43 23.06
C ASN A 218 -12.13 25.36 23.09
N ILE A 219 -13.29 25.67 23.70
CA ILE A 219 -14.46 24.78 23.70
C ILE A 219 -14.97 24.56 22.27
N LYS A 220 -15.05 25.62 21.45
CA LYS A 220 -15.45 25.51 20.03
C LYS A 220 -14.47 24.66 19.22
N SER A 221 -13.17 24.82 19.45
CA SER A 221 -12.12 23.99 18.83
C SER A 221 -12.27 22.50 19.19
N LEU A 222 -12.60 22.19 20.45
CA LEU A 222 -12.87 20.82 20.87
C LEU A 222 -14.16 20.27 20.22
N CYS A 223 -15.18 21.11 20.07
CA CYS A 223 -16.40 20.73 19.32
C CYS A 223 -16.08 20.41 17.86
N ASP A 224 -15.19 21.16 17.21
CA ASP A 224 -14.75 20.90 15.83
C ASP A 224 -14.08 19.53 15.70
N GLN A 225 -13.26 19.15 16.67
CA GLN A 225 -12.63 17.83 16.71
C GLN A 225 -13.68 16.72 16.83
N VAL A 226 -14.66 16.87 17.72
CA VAL A 226 -15.75 15.88 17.90
C VAL A 226 -16.67 15.78 16.67
N ILE A 227 -16.82 16.84 15.88
CA ILE A 227 -17.63 16.83 14.65
C ILE A 227 -16.87 16.24 13.46
N ALA A 228 -15.54 16.37 13.45
CA ALA A 228 -14.67 15.87 12.38
C ALA A 228 -14.34 14.37 12.49
N LEU A 229 -14.38 13.84 13.71
CA LEU A 229 -14.29 12.41 14.03
C LEU A 229 -15.61 11.70 13.75
#